data_AF-A0A534UE27-F1
#
_entry.id   AF-A0A534UE27-F1
#
_cell.length_a   1.000
_cell.length_b   1.000
_cell.length_c   1.000
_cell.angle_alpha   90.00
_cell.angle_beta   90.00
_cell.angle_gamma   90.00
#
_symmetry.space_group_name_H-M   'P 1'
#
loop_
_entity.id
_entity.type
_entity.pdbx_description
1 polymer ?
#
loop_
_entity_poly.entity_id
_entity_poly.type
_entity_poly.pdbx_seq_one_letter_code
_entity_poly.pdbx_strand_id
1 'polypeptide(L)'
;MFRRLAQAAIVLAALALLAFTWHCDEAWFDRHVFLPQQFFIPASRGIIFWSRTMAAASASILLLLVPFLPRGASARRLLVAVLLTLPAAEVLLRWRMGRLIRPDLLTAMDALTASHPRYGITLAASIDRVQPLSGRPIRFRTDGEGRRISDAAVDPALPSLVFTGESTVAGFGLQWEESFPALLGARLHLQVINLASPAYRADQSWLRLKDALPRLEHPVAVIGVFMPGLVGRSFAGQRHPRARPSPSGGVEIVPPEPPTLLQQSGMYRLWRHLYWSDAEVEEGLRSLAVVLRDMAALANARGAPCIFLVTGRTPQWMLRELFEAPALDYVVVEVPEKELLAEGHPGPAGSIRIADALEARLRTRIANR
;
A
#
# COMPACT_ATOMS: atom_id res chain seq x y z
N MET A 1 -43.12 2.46 -20.93
CA MET A 1 -42.00 1.54 -20.60
C MET A 1 -40.84 2.26 -19.94
N PHE A 2 -40.18 3.23 -20.59
CA PHE A 2 -39.00 3.94 -20.06
C PHE A 2 -39.15 4.57 -18.66
N ARG A 3 -40.30 5.19 -18.34
CA ARG A 3 -40.54 5.76 -17.00
C ARG A 3 -40.54 4.71 -15.89
N ARG A 4 -41.17 3.54 -16.14
CA ARG A 4 -41.22 2.46 -15.14
C ARG A 4 -39.84 1.85 -14.93
N LEU A 5 -39.03 1.72 -15.99
CA LEU A 5 -37.64 1.27 -15.89
C LEU A 5 -36.78 2.26 -15.09
N ALA A 6 -36.91 3.57 -15.36
CA ALA A 6 -36.19 4.60 -14.59
C ALA A 6 -36.62 4.65 -13.12
N GLN A 7 -37.92 4.53 -12.85
CA GLN A 7 -38.46 4.42 -11.50
C GLN A 7 -37.90 3.19 -10.77
N ALA A 8 -37.92 2.02 -11.42
CA ALA A 8 -37.36 0.80 -10.87
C ALA A 8 -35.86 0.94 -10.59
N ALA A 9 -35.08 1.53 -11.50
CA ALA A 9 -33.65 1.75 -11.29
C ALA A 9 -33.36 2.69 -10.11
N ILE A 10 -34.12 3.78 -9.96
CA ILE A 10 -33.98 4.72 -8.84
C ILE A 10 -34.38 4.07 -7.51
N VAL A 11 -35.47 3.30 -7.49
CA VAL A 11 -35.89 2.55 -6.31
C VAL A 11 -34.84 1.52 -5.93
N LEU A 12 -34.29 0.77 -6.89
CA LEU A 12 -33.21 -0.19 -6.65
C LEU A 12 -31.96 0.50 -6.09
N ALA A 13 -31.56 1.65 -6.63
CA ALA A 13 -30.43 2.43 -6.11
C ALA A 13 -30.69 2.93 -4.67
N ALA A 14 -31.89 3.40 -4.37
CA ALA A 14 -32.27 3.81 -3.02
C ALA A 14 -32.29 2.64 -2.04
N LEU A 15 -32.82 1.48 -2.46
CA LEU A 15 -32.79 0.26 -1.64
C LEU A 15 -31.36 -0.23 -1.39
N ALA A 16 -30.47 -0.14 -2.39
CA ALA A 16 -29.05 -0.47 -2.21
C ALA A 16 -28.37 0.47 -1.20
N LEU A 17 -28.68 1.77 -1.23
CA LEU A 17 -28.19 2.73 -0.24
C LEU A 17 -28.72 2.43 1.17
N LEU A 18 -29.99 2.06 1.31
CA LEU A 18 -30.57 1.65 2.60
C LEU A 18 -29.98 0.32 3.10
N ALA A 19 -29.71 -0.63 2.21
CA ALA A 19 -29.00 -1.85 2.57
C ALA A 19 -27.58 -1.51 3.07
N PHE A 20 -26.89 -0.57 2.41
CA PHE A 20 -25.59 -0.08 2.85
C PHE A 20 -25.66 0.59 4.23
N THR A 21 -26.70 1.38 4.56
CA THR A 21 -26.80 1.98 5.91
C THR A 21 -26.96 0.94 7.01
N TRP A 22 -27.51 -0.22 6.69
CA TRP A 22 -27.62 -1.35 7.61
C TRP A 22 -26.29 -2.10 7.77
N HIS A 23 -25.58 -2.35 6.67
CA HIS A 23 -24.34 -3.14 6.67
C HIS A 23 -23.08 -2.35 7.02
N CYS A 24 -23.08 -1.02 6.86
CA CYS A 24 -21.93 -0.17 7.15
C CYS A 24 -21.77 0.02 8.66
N ASP A 25 -21.13 -0.95 9.30
CA ASP A 25 -20.64 -0.89 10.68
C ASP A 25 -19.10 -0.83 10.72
N GLU A 26 -18.54 -0.85 11.93
CA GLU A 26 -17.09 -0.74 12.14
C GLU A 26 -16.34 -1.93 11.52
N ALA A 27 -16.86 -3.14 11.72
CA ALA A 27 -16.24 -4.37 11.22
C ALA A 27 -16.29 -4.46 9.70
N TRP A 28 -17.41 -4.11 9.09
CA TRP A 28 -17.55 -4.05 7.65
C TRP A 28 -16.62 -2.99 7.05
N PHE A 29 -16.56 -1.79 7.63
CA PHE A 29 -15.73 -0.70 7.12
C PHE A 29 -14.25 -1.05 7.18
N ASP A 30 -13.77 -1.54 8.33
CA ASP A 30 -12.36 -1.93 8.50
C ASP A 30 -11.93 -3.08 7.58
N ARG A 31 -12.88 -3.93 7.17
CA ARG A 31 -12.61 -5.06 6.26
C ARG A 31 -12.62 -4.66 4.79
N HIS A 32 -13.45 -3.70 4.39
CA HIS A 32 -13.72 -3.43 2.96
C HIS A 32 -13.16 -2.09 2.46
N VAL A 33 -12.82 -1.15 3.35
CA VAL A 33 -12.42 0.22 2.98
C VAL A 33 -10.91 0.42 3.18
N PHE A 34 -10.20 0.61 2.07
CA PHE A 34 -8.75 0.91 2.06
C PHE A 34 -8.50 2.23 1.34
N LEU A 35 -8.67 3.35 2.05
CA LEU A 35 -8.36 4.69 1.56
C LEU A 35 -6.83 4.85 1.33
N PRO A 36 -6.39 5.74 0.42
CA PRO A 36 -5.23 5.47 -0.44
C PRO A 36 -3.93 5.09 0.27
N GLN A 37 -3.52 3.85 -0.03
CA GLN A 37 -2.18 3.25 -0.21
C GLN A 37 -1.11 3.37 0.88
N GLN A 38 -1.23 4.27 1.85
CA GLN A 38 -0.27 4.40 2.97
C GLN A 38 -0.94 4.48 4.34
N PHE A 39 -2.20 4.89 4.41
CA PHE A 39 -2.89 5.06 5.70
C PHE A 39 -4.17 4.23 5.69
N PHE A 40 -4.17 3.18 6.49
CA PHE A 40 -5.42 2.57 6.89
C PHE A 40 -6.18 3.58 7.75
N ILE A 41 -7.37 3.97 7.30
CA ILE A 41 -8.24 4.85 8.07
C ILE A 41 -9.15 3.92 8.86
N PRO A 42 -8.96 3.79 10.19
CA PRO A 42 -9.86 2.99 11.00
C PRO A 42 -11.26 3.60 10.95
N ALA A 43 -12.25 2.74 11.02
CA ALA A 43 -13.65 3.12 11.06
C ALA A 43 -13.95 3.93 12.34
N SER A 44 -13.80 5.26 12.26
CA SER A 44 -14.21 6.12 13.39
C SER A 44 -15.74 6.19 13.46
N ARG A 45 -16.28 6.28 14.67
CA ARG A 45 -17.74 6.45 14.89
C ARG A 45 -18.33 7.59 14.05
N GLY A 46 -17.57 8.68 13.89
CA GLY A 46 -17.96 9.82 13.06
C GLY A 46 -18.04 9.47 11.58
N ILE A 47 -17.05 8.77 11.03
CA ILE A 47 -17.05 8.35 9.62
C ILE A 47 -18.23 7.42 9.36
N ILE A 48 -18.42 6.39 10.19
CA ILE A 48 -19.55 5.46 10.05
C ILE A 48 -20.88 6.21 10.11
N PHE A 49 -21.06 7.08 11.11
CA PHE A 49 -22.27 7.88 11.28
C PHE A 49 -22.56 8.73 10.04
N TRP A 50 -21.57 9.47 9.54
CA TRP A 50 -21.75 10.33 8.37
C TRP A 50 -21.98 9.51 7.08
N SER A 51 -21.28 8.40 6.89
CA SER A 51 -21.50 7.50 5.75
C SER A 51 -22.92 6.93 5.75
N ARG A 52 -23.42 6.47 6.90
CA ARG A 52 -24.80 5.98 7.05
C ARG A 52 -25.83 7.09 6.85
N THR A 53 -25.60 8.26 7.43
CA THR A 53 -26.51 9.41 7.35
C THR A 53 -26.62 9.92 5.91
N MET A 54 -25.50 10.07 5.21
CA MET A 54 -25.49 10.48 3.81
C MET A 54 -26.17 9.46 2.91
N ALA A 55 -25.92 8.17 3.09
CA ALA A 55 -26.61 7.13 2.33
C ALA A 55 -28.13 7.11 2.61
N ALA A 56 -28.56 7.27 3.87
CA ALA A 56 -29.98 7.36 4.23
C ALA A 56 -30.66 8.60 3.63
N ALA A 57 -29.99 9.76 3.71
CA ALA A 57 -30.49 11.01 3.15
C ALA A 57 -30.59 10.93 1.62
N SER A 58 -29.56 10.41 0.94
CA SER A 58 -29.56 10.18 -0.50
C SER A 58 -30.67 9.21 -0.92
N ALA A 59 -30.84 8.09 -0.20
CA ALA A 59 -31.94 7.15 -0.46
C ALA A 59 -33.32 7.82 -0.32
N SER A 60 -33.51 8.59 0.74
CA SER A 60 -34.76 9.32 0.99
C SER A 60 -35.06 10.32 -0.12
N ILE A 61 -34.07 11.12 -0.53
CA ILE A 61 -34.20 12.06 -1.65
C ILE A 61 -34.55 11.32 -2.95
N LEU A 62 -33.87 10.22 -3.26
CA LEU A 62 -34.15 9.42 -4.45
C LEU A 62 -35.59 8.91 -4.45
N LEU A 63 -36.07 8.35 -3.34
CA LEU A 63 -37.45 7.84 -3.21
C LEU A 63 -38.50 8.96 -3.32
N LEU A 64 -38.23 10.14 -2.74
CA LEU A 64 -39.10 11.31 -2.87
C LEU A 64 -39.20 11.80 -4.32
N LEU A 65 -38.15 11.64 -5.13
CA LEU A 65 -38.12 12.07 -6.54
C LEU A 65 -38.80 11.08 -7.52
N VAL A 66 -38.94 9.80 -7.15
CA VAL A 66 -39.60 8.75 -7.98
C VAL A 66 -40.97 9.17 -8.55
N PRO A 67 -41.91 9.75 -7.77
CA PRO A 67 -43.22 10.14 -8.30
C PRO A 67 -43.13 11.32 -9.29
N PHE A 68 -42.16 12.23 -9.09
CA PHE A 68 -42.01 13.46 -9.88
C PHE A 68 -41.23 13.26 -11.19
N LEU A 69 -40.84 12.03 -11.52
CA LEU A 69 -40.12 11.76 -12.76
C LEU A 69 -40.95 12.17 -13.99
N PRO A 70 -40.38 13.01 -14.88
CA PRO A 70 -41.08 13.58 -16.01
C PRO A 70 -41.56 12.50 -16.99
N ARG A 71 -42.57 12.84 -17.81
CA ARG A 71 -43.11 11.99 -18.88
C ARG A 71 -42.70 12.52 -20.27
N GLY A 72 -42.83 11.70 -21.30
CA GLY A 72 -42.65 12.12 -22.70
C GLY A 72 -41.25 12.66 -23.02
N ALA A 73 -41.18 13.77 -23.74
CA ALA A 73 -39.92 14.38 -24.18
C ALA A 73 -38.99 14.77 -23.01
N SER A 74 -39.57 15.23 -21.89
CA SER A 74 -38.81 15.58 -20.69
C SER A 74 -38.16 14.37 -20.01
N ALA A 75 -38.80 13.19 -20.08
CA ALA A 75 -38.20 11.94 -19.61
C ALA A 75 -36.97 11.54 -20.46
N ARG A 76 -37.05 11.75 -21.78
CA ARG A 76 -35.93 11.50 -22.70
C ARG A 76 -34.78 12.48 -22.44
N ARG A 77 -35.07 13.77 -22.20
CA ARG A 77 -34.05 14.77 -21.84
C ARG A 77 -33.36 14.44 -20.52
N LEU A 78 -34.11 14.00 -19.51
CA LEU A 78 -33.54 13.54 -18.24
C LEU A 78 -32.65 12.31 -18.44
N LEU A 79 -33.09 11.33 -19.22
CA LEU A 79 -32.28 10.14 -19.54
C LEU A 79 -30.99 10.54 -20.25
N VAL A 80 -31.06 11.42 -21.26
CA VAL A 80 -29.87 11.95 -21.95
C VAL A 80 -28.97 12.68 -20.98
N ALA A 81 -29.50 13.52 -20.08
CA ALA A 81 -28.72 14.20 -19.07
C ALA A 81 -27.98 13.20 -18.17
N VAL A 82 -28.66 12.17 -17.63
CA VAL A 82 -28.03 11.12 -16.82
C VAL A 82 -26.97 10.36 -17.61
N LEU A 83 -27.25 9.98 -18.86
CA LEU A 83 -26.27 9.31 -19.71
C LEU A 83 -25.05 10.19 -20.00
N LEU A 84 -25.21 11.50 -20.10
CA LEU A 84 -24.12 12.46 -20.28
C LEU A 84 -23.36 12.77 -18.97
N THR A 85 -23.97 12.57 -17.79
CA THR A 85 -23.26 12.75 -16.51
C THR A 85 -22.16 11.73 -16.30
N LEU A 86 -22.32 10.49 -16.78
CA LEU A 86 -21.30 9.45 -16.66
C LEU A 86 -19.98 9.80 -17.38
N PRO A 87 -19.96 10.14 -18.68
CA PRO A 87 -18.74 10.57 -19.34
C PRO A 87 -18.22 11.91 -18.80
N ALA A 88 -19.09 12.84 -18.37
CA ALA A 88 -18.65 14.08 -17.74
C ALA A 88 -17.93 13.82 -16.40
N ALA A 89 -18.48 12.94 -15.56
CA ALA A 89 -17.87 12.51 -14.31
C ALA A 89 -16.56 11.77 -14.55
N GLU A 90 -16.51 10.89 -15.55
CA GLU A 90 -15.31 10.17 -15.96
C GLU A 90 -14.19 11.15 -16.39
N VAL A 91 -14.49 12.12 -17.25
CA VAL A 91 -13.53 13.16 -17.68
C VAL A 91 -13.06 13.99 -16.49
N LEU A 92 -14.00 14.44 -15.64
CA LEU A 92 -13.67 15.21 -14.44
C LEU A 92 -12.78 14.43 -13.48
N LEU A 93 -13.10 13.16 -13.22
CA LEU A 93 -12.33 12.29 -12.33
C LEU A 93 -10.95 12.00 -12.91
N ARG A 94 -10.82 11.71 -14.21
CA ARG A 94 -9.50 11.55 -14.85
C ARG A 94 -8.65 12.81 -14.71
N TRP A 95 -9.25 13.97 -14.96
CA TRP A 95 -8.57 15.27 -14.86
C TRP A 95 -8.19 15.63 -13.42
N ARG A 96 -9.09 15.43 -12.45
CA ARG A 96 -8.83 15.70 -11.02
C ARG A 96 -7.84 14.72 -10.43
N MET A 97 -7.96 13.43 -10.72
CA MET A 97 -7.17 12.39 -10.08
C MET A 97 -5.68 12.49 -10.44
N GLY A 98 -5.35 12.99 -11.65
CA GLY A 98 -3.98 13.36 -11.99
C GLY A 98 -3.43 14.55 -11.19
N ARG A 99 -4.30 15.41 -10.64
CA ARG A 99 -3.95 16.58 -9.81
C ARG A 99 -4.02 16.31 -8.31
N LEU A 100 -4.59 15.19 -7.89
CA LEU A 100 -4.65 14.77 -6.48
C LEU A 100 -3.33 14.15 -6.01
N ILE A 101 -2.50 13.68 -6.95
CA ILE A 101 -1.16 13.24 -6.62
C ILE A 101 -0.27 14.48 -6.47
N ARG A 102 0.46 14.56 -5.36
CA ARG A 102 1.42 15.62 -5.08
C ARG A 102 2.46 15.71 -6.21
N PRO A 103 2.51 16.82 -6.97
CA PRO A 103 3.36 16.91 -8.16
C PRO A 103 4.85 16.85 -7.82
N ASP A 104 5.24 17.34 -6.65
CA ASP A 104 6.57 17.22 -6.07
C ASP A 104 6.95 15.75 -5.82
N LEU A 105 6.05 14.96 -5.23
CA LEU A 105 6.30 13.53 -5.00
C LEU A 105 6.41 12.76 -6.32
N LEU A 106 5.56 13.04 -7.31
CA LEU A 106 5.67 12.43 -8.64
C LEU A 106 6.99 12.79 -9.32
N THR A 107 7.37 14.06 -9.29
CA THR A 107 8.63 14.52 -9.89
C THR A 107 9.83 13.84 -9.22
N ALA A 108 9.80 13.70 -7.90
CA ALA A 108 10.84 12.98 -7.17
C ALA A 108 10.85 11.49 -7.48
N MET A 109 9.68 10.84 -7.59
CA MET A 109 9.60 9.44 -8.01
C MET A 109 10.17 9.24 -9.41
N ASP A 110 9.79 10.08 -10.38
CA ASP A 110 10.33 10.01 -11.75
C ASP A 110 11.84 10.26 -11.78
N ALA A 111 12.36 11.14 -10.91
CA ALA A 111 13.78 11.45 -10.82
C ALA A 111 14.62 10.35 -10.13
N LEU A 112 14.01 9.57 -9.23
CA LEU A 112 14.69 8.58 -8.39
C LEU A 112 14.47 7.13 -8.84
N THR A 113 13.55 6.88 -9.77
CA THR A 113 13.19 5.52 -10.19
C THR A 113 13.47 5.27 -11.67
N ALA A 114 13.61 3.99 -12.01
CA ALA A 114 13.77 3.50 -13.36
C ALA A 114 12.99 2.19 -13.55
N SER A 115 12.68 1.87 -14.80
CA SER A 115 12.13 0.55 -15.16
C SER A 115 13.20 -0.53 -15.07
N HIS A 116 12.82 -1.68 -14.53
CA HIS A 116 13.64 -2.85 -14.34
C HIS A 116 12.85 -4.09 -14.80
N PRO A 117 13.42 -4.96 -15.65
CA PRO A 117 12.69 -6.06 -16.28
C PRO A 117 12.09 -7.04 -15.26
N ARG A 118 12.81 -7.28 -14.16
CA ARG A 118 12.39 -8.20 -13.09
C ARG A 118 11.51 -7.59 -12.00
N TYR A 119 11.83 -6.38 -11.52
CA TYR A 119 11.16 -5.77 -10.38
C TYR A 119 10.11 -4.74 -10.78
N GLY A 120 9.98 -4.40 -12.08
CA GLY A 120 9.13 -3.32 -12.53
C GLY A 120 9.77 -1.96 -12.28
N ILE A 121 9.08 -1.00 -11.65
CA ILE A 121 9.67 0.29 -11.32
C ILE A 121 10.44 0.16 -10.01
N THR A 122 11.73 0.49 -10.01
CA THR A 122 12.62 0.42 -8.84
C THR A 122 13.46 1.69 -8.71
N LEU A 123 14.19 1.88 -7.60
CA LEU A 123 15.18 2.95 -7.50
C LEU A 123 16.23 2.81 -8.61
N ALA A 124 16.55 3.90 -9.31
CA ALA A 124 17.54 3.86 -10.36
C ALA A 124 18.94 3.60 -9.77
N ALA A 125 19.81 2.97 -10.56
CA ALA A 125 21.18 2.68 -10.16
C ALA A 125 22.06 3.95 -10.17
N SER A 126 23.09 3.97 -9.32
CA SER A 126 24.16 4.97 -9.30
C SER A 126 23.67 6.42 -9.22
N ILE A 127 22.59 6.65 -8.45
CA ILE A 127 22.13 8.02 -8.16
C ILE A 127 23.07 8.63 -7.13
N ASP A 128 23.48 9.87 -7.36
CA ASP A 128 23.93 10.80 -6.32
C ASP A 128 23.39 12.19 -6.66
N ARG A 129 22.30 12.60 -6.01
CA ARG A 129 21.69 13.91 -6.23
C ARG A 129 20.93 14.40 -5.02
N VAL A 130 20.74 15.71 -4.96
CA VAL A 130 19.81 16.34 -4.02
C VAL A 130 18.43 16.41 -4.66
N GLN A 131 17.43 15.83 -4.01
CA GLN A 131 16.04 15.84 -4.44
C GLN A 131 15.18 16.58 -3.42
N PRO A 132 14.35 17.56 -3.83
CA PRO A 132 13.32 18.10 -2.96
C PRO A 132 12.28 17.01 -2.65
N LEU A 133 12.21 16.60 -1.39
CA LEU A 133 11.24 15.65 -0.85
C LEU A 133 10.71 16.21 0.46
N SER A 134 9.38 16.20 0.64
CA SER A 134 8.77 16.59 1.93
C SER A 134 9.10 18.03 2.34
N GLY A 135 9.34 18.91 1.38
CA GLY A 135 9.79 20.29 1.61
C GLY A 135 11.26 20.43 2.04
N ARG A 136 12.06 19.36 1.94
CA ARG A 136 13.46 19.30 2.40
C ARG A 136 14.40 18.92 1.24
N PRO A 137 15.63 19.46 1.19
CA PRO A 137 16.65 19.00 0.25
C PRO A 137 17.28 17.70 0.75
N ILE A 138 16.94 16.57 0.14
CA ILE A 138 17.42 15.25 0.55
C ILE A 138 18.51 14.78 -0.41
N ARG A 139 19.73 14.50 0.09
CA ARG A 139 20.73 13.82 -0.72
C ARG A 139 20.36 12.35 -0.81
N PHE A 140 19.96 11.92 -2.00
CA PHE A 140 19.55 10.55 -2.27
C PHE A 140 20.66 9.85 -3.06
N ARG A 141 21.22 8.78 -2.48
CA ARG A 141 22.27 7.99 -3.09
C ARG A 141 21.85 6.54 -3.26
N THR A 142 22.16 5.97 -4.43
CA THR A 142 21.98 4.55 -4.71
C THR A 142 23.25 3.98 -5.32
N ASP A 143 23.50 2.70 -5.08
CA ASP A 143 24.60 1.99 -5.71
C ASP A 143 24.25 1.47 -7.11
N GLY A 144 25.20 0.76 -7.74
CA GLY A 144 25.01 0.17 -9.07
C GLY A 144 23.85 -0.83 -9.18
N GLU A 145 23.36 -1.36 -8.05
CA GLU A 145 22.21 -2.25 -8.01
C GLU A 145 20.89 -1.49 -7.74
N GLY A 146 20.94 -0.19 -7.46
CA GLY A 146 19.78 0.60 -7.06
C GLY A 146 19.39 0.42 -5.59
N ARG A 147 20.31 -0.03 -4.72
CA ARG A 147 20.11 -0.06 -3.27
C ARG A 147 20.37 1.33 -2.70
N ARG A 148 19.53 1.81 -1.78
CA ARG A 148 19.84 3.06 -1.08
C ARG A 148 21.04 2.85 -0.16
N ILE A 149 22.04 3.71 -0.28
CA ILE A 149 23.30 3.61 0.47
C ILE A 149 23.66 4.94 1.13
N SER A 150 24.60 4.84 2.07
CA SER A 150 25.41 5.97 2.53
C SER A 150 26.46 6.35 1.47
N ASP A 151 27.61 6.85 1.91
CA ASP A 151 28.79 7.03 1.07
C ASP A 151 29.59 5.73 0.85
N ALA A 152 29.42 4.74 1.72
CA ALA A 152 30.14 3.47 1.65
C ALA A 152 29.48 2.47 0.69
N ALA A 153 30.29 1.78 -0.10
CA ALA A 153 29.85 0.68 -0.95
C ALA A 153 29.45 -0.54 -0.11
N VAL A 154 28.55 -1.36 -0.67
CA VAL A 154 28.18 -2.63 -0.06
C VAL A 154 29.27 -3.67 -0.31
N ASP A 155 29.81 -4.20 0.78
CA ASP A 155 30.66 -5.39 0.83
C ASP A 155 29.85 -6.62 1.27
N PRO A 156 29.66 -7.63 0.42
CA PRO A 156 28.92 -8.85 0.75
C PRO A 156 29.49 -9.70 1.88
N ALA A 157 30.79 -9.56 2.19
CA ALA A 157 31.48 -10.31 3.24
C ALA A 157 31.20 -9.74 4.65
N LEU A 158 30.62 -8.54 4.75
CA LEU A 158 30.35 -7.94 6.06
C LEU A 158 29.03 -8.43 6.68
N PRO A 159 28.97 -8.57 8.02
CA PRO A 159 27.73 -8.80 8.74
C PRO A 159 26.70 -7.70 8.43
N SER A 160 25.52 -8.10 7.96
CA SER A 160 24.54 -7.16 7.41
C SER A 160 23.12 -7.31 7.94
N LEU A 161 22.45 -6.18 8.12
CA LEU A 161 21.00 -6.07 8.28
C LEU A 161 20.37 -5.81 6.91
N VAL A 162 19.49 -6.69 6.48
CA VAL A 162 18.82 -6.60 5.17
C VAL A 162 17.42 -6.05 5.36
N PHE A 163 17.12 -4.92 4.73
CA PHE A 163 15.82 -4.27 4.80
C PHE A 163 15.08 -4.39 3.48
N THR A 164 13.80 -4.72 3.54
CA THR A 164 12.94 -4.84 2.37
C THR A 164 11.57 -4.23 2.63
N GLY A 165 11.01 -3.57 1.62
CA GLY A 165 9.75 -2.87 1.74
C GLY A 165 9.63 -1.75 0.71
N GLU A 166 8.99 -0.67 1.12
CA GLU A 166 8.65 0.45 0.26
C GLU A 166 9.34 1.77 0.67
N SER A 167 8.81 2.91 0.22
CA SER A 167 9.37 4.25 0.47
C SER A 167 9.70 4.59 1.93
N THR A 168 9.00 4.02 2.92
CA THR A 168 9.34 4.20 4.35
C THR A 168 10.71 3.61 4.67
N VAL A 169 10.97 2.38 4.21
CA VAL A 169 12.28 1.73 4.36
C VAL A 169 13.32 2.45 3.51
N ALA A 170 12.95 2.84 2.29
CA ALA A 170 13.83 3.61 1.43
C ALA A 170 14.12 5.02 1.97
N GLY A 171 13.48 5.45 3.07
CA GLY A 171 13.72 6.72 3.76
C GLY A 171 13.31 7.96 2.96
N PHE A 172 12.23 7.89 2.19
CA PHE A 172 11.73 9.05 1.45
C PHE A 172 11.50 10.24 2.41
N GLY A 173 12.00 11.42 2.03
CA GLY A 173 11.92 12.62 2.87
C GLY A 173 12.98 12.75 3.97
N LEU A 174 13.90 11.79 4.06
CA LEU A 174 14.93 11.72 5.11
C LEU A 174 16.33 11.72 4.52
N GLN A 175 17.29 12.37 5.20
CA GLN A 175 18.71 12.08 4.96
C GLN A 175 18.99 10.61 5.29
N TRP A 176 20.10 10.07 4.78
CA TRP A 176 20.44 8.66 5.01
C TRP A 176 20.48 8.36 6.52
N GLU A 177 21.18 9.18 7.29
CA GLU A 177 21.43 9.04 8.73
C GLU A 177 20.15 9.15 9.57
N GLU A 178 19.11 9.79 9.02
CA GLU A 178 17.82 9.94 9.68
C GLU A 178 16.92 8.71 9.48
N SER A 179 17.21 7.86 8.49
CA SER A 179 16.40 6.69 8.19
C SER A 179 16.58 5.59 9.24
N PHE A 180 15.49 4.92 9.63
CA PHE A 180 15.59 3.85 10.63
C PHE A 180 16.53 2.69 10.23
N PRO A 181 16.71 2.31 8.94
CA PRO A 181 17.73 1.33 8.57
C PRO A 181 19.15 1.81 8.91
N ALA A 182 19.49 3.07 8.62
CA ALA A 182 20.78 3.64 8.92
C ALA A 182 21.02 3.77 10.44
N LEU A 183 20.00 4.23 11.18
CA LEU A 183 20.04 4.30 12.64
C LEU A 183 20.34 2.93 13.25
N LEU A 184 19.65 1.88 12.80
CA LEU A 184 19.87 0.51 13.29
C LEU A 184 21.27 -0.02 12.93
N GLY A 185 21.73 0.18 11.69
CA GLY A 185 23.07 -0.20 11.27
C GLY A 185 24.16 0.46 12.13
N ALA A 186 24.01 1.76 12.40
CA ALA A 186 24.95 2.50 13.24
C ALA A 186 24.96 1.98 14.70
N ARG A 187 23.79 1.76 15.31
CA ARG A 187 23.67 1.33 16.71
C ARG A 187 24.07 -0.12 16.96
N LEU A 188 23.94 -0.97 15.95
CA LEU A 188 24.31 -2.38 16.00
C LEU A 188 25.69 -2.65 15.40
N HIS A 189 26.34 -1.64 14.83
CA HIS A 189 27.62 -1.76 14.11
C HIS A 189 27.56 -2.80 12.98
N LEU A 190 26.47 -2.79 12.21
CA LEU A 190 26.22 -3.70 11.10
C LEU A 190 26.04 -2.92 9.79
N GLN A 191 26.46 -3.54 8.69
CA GLN A 191 26.21 -2.99 7.36
C GLN A 191 24.70 -3.01 7.07
N VAL A 192 24.19 -1.99 6.38
CA VAL A 192 22.79 -1.90 5.98
C VAL A 192 22.65 -2.23 4.50
N ILE A 193 21.82 -3.24 4.18
CA ILE A 193 21.41 -3.55 2.81
C ILE A 193 19.96 -3.11 2.63
N ASN A 194 19.76 -1.92 2.05
CA ASN A 194 18.42 -1.38 1.82
C ASN A 194 17.92 -1.75 0.41
N LEU A 195 17.07 -2.77 0.35
CA LEU A 195 16.48 -3.28 -0.89
C LEU A 195 15.15 -2.61 -1.25
N ALA A 196 14.70 -1.64 -0.45
CA ALA A 196 13.40 -1.05 -0.62
C ALA A 196 13.35 -0.03 -1.75
N SER A 197 12.16 0.17 -2.29
CA SER A 197 11.92 1.12 -3.37
C SER A 197 10.50 1.69 -3.27
N PRO A 198 10.28 2.95 -3.67
CA PRO A 198 8.96 3.57 -3.55
C PRO A 198 7.87 2.76 -4.24
N ALA A 199 6.70 2.73 -3.61
CA ALA A 199 5.50 2.05 -4.08
C ALA A 199 5.61 0.52 -4.32
N TYR A 200 6.69 -0.13 -3.87
CA TYR A 200 6.79 -1.59 -3.88
C TYR A 200 5.57 -2.24 -3.20
N ARG A 201 5.09 -3.30 -3.85
CA ARG A 201 4.20 -4.30 -3.26
C ARG A 201 5.03 -5.32 -2.48
N ALA A 202 4.37 -6.05 -1.57
CA ALA A 202 5.03 -7.08 -0.75
C ALA A 202 5.74 -8.14 -1.62
N ASP A 203 5.17 -8.49 -2.77
CA ASP A 203 5.76 -9.45 -3.70
C ASP A 203 7.00 -8.92 -4.45
N GLN A 204 7.04 -7.62 -4.78
CA GLN A 204 8.26 -6.99 -5.30
C GLN A 204 9.36 -6.97 -4.24
N SER A 205 9.01 -6.62 -3.00
CA SER A 205 9.91 -6.67 -1.83
C SER A 205 10.46 -8.08 -1.58
N TRP A 206 9.62 -9.11 -1.69
CA TRP A 206 10.03 -10.51 -1.61
C TRP A 206 10.93 -10.93 -2.76
N LEU A 207 10.57 -10.61 -4.01
CA LEU A 207 11.37 -10.99 -5.18
C LEU A 207 12.77 -10.36 -5.11
N ARG A 208 12.83 -9.08 -4.72
CA ARG A 208 14.09 -8.37 -4.52
C ARG A 208 14.93 -8.99 -3.40
N LEU A 209 14.32 -9.41 -2.30
CA LEU A 209 14.99 -10.15 -1.24
C LEU A 209 15.53 -11.50 -1.76
N LYS A 210 14.71 -12.27 -2.47
CA LYS A 210 15.06 -13.58 -3.04
C LYS A 210 16.29 -13.51 -3.94
N ASP A 211 16.44 -12.45 -4.72
CA ASP A 211 17.57 -12.29 -5.63
C ASP A 211 18.82 -11.69 -4.96
N ALA A 212 18.65 -10.90 -3.90
CA ALA A 212 19.77 -10.26 -3.21
C ALA A 212 20.38 -11.13 -2.11
N LEU A 213 19.55 -11.81 -1.33
CA LEU A 213 19.98 -12.53 -0.13
C LEU A 213 21.01 -13.64 -0.37
N PRO A 214 20.96 -14.42 -1.47
CA PRO A 214 21.99 -15.43 -1.78
C PRO A 214 23.37 -14.84 -2.03
N ARG A 215 23.46 -13.55 -2.38
CA ARG A 215 24.71 -12.86 -2.69
C ARG A 215 25.42 -12.30 -1.45
N LEU A 216 24.79 -12.34 -0.27
CA LEU A 216 25.36 -11.85 0.98
C LEU A 216 25.94 -13.02 1.76
N GLU A 217 27.19 -12.94 2.22
CA GLU A 217 27.85 -14.04 2.93
C GLU A 217 27.34 -14.17 4.37
N HIS A 218 27.17 -13.02 5.05
CA HIS A 218 26.82 -12.94 6.47
C HIS A 218 25.57 -12.10 6.77
N PRO A 219 24.36 -12.46 6.28
CA PRO A 219 23.14 -11.77 6.67
C PRO A 219 22.82 -12.07 8.15
N VAL A 220 22.81 -11.04 8.99
CA VAL A 220 22.52 -11.15 10.43
C VAL A 220 21.02 -11.20 10.68
N ALA A 221 20.25 -10.36 9.99
CA ALA A 221 18.79 -10.34 10.06
C ALA A 221 18.15 -9.73 8.82
N VAL A 222 16.90 -10.13 8.56
CA VAL A 222 16.05 -9.56 7.51
C VAL A 222 14.88 -8.82 8.15
N ILE A 223 14.68 -7.56 7.79
CA ILE A 223 13.59 -6.72 8.26
C ILE A 223 12.67 -6.42 7.08
N GLY A 224 11.44 -6.94 7.13
CA GLY A 224 10.39 -6.64 6.15
C GLY A 224 9.42 -5.60 6.68
N VAL A 225 8.94 -4.68 5.84
CA VAL A 225 7.86 -3.76 6.23
C VAL A 225 6.51 -4.26 5.76
N PHE A 226 5.53 -4.19 6.67
CA PHE A 226 4.13 -4.36 6.38
C PHE A 226 3.33 -3.14 6.85
N MET A 227 2.33 -2.79 6.06
CA MET A 227 1.32 -1.80 6.38
C MET A 227 0.01 -2.22 5.69
N PRO A 228 -1.18 -1.91 6.24
CA PRO A 228 -2.44 -2.43 5.69
C PRO A 228 -2.69 -1.96 4.24
N GLY A 229 -2.16 -0.80 3.86
CA GLY A 229 -2.21 -0.30 2.48
C GLY A 229 -1.60 -1.27 1.45
N LEU A 230 -0.69 -2.17 1.86
CA LEU A 230 -0.14 -3.20 0.97
C LEU A 230 -1.18 -4.25 0.57
N VAL A 231 -2.20 -4.50 1.41
CA VAL A 231 -3.35 -5.35 1.05
C VAL A 231 -4.07 -4.72 -0.14
N GLY A 232 -4.43 -3.44 -0.03
CA GLY A 232 -4.98 -2.63 -1.12
C GLY A 232 -4.14 -2.65 -2.40
N ARG A 233 -2.81 -2.54 -2.27
CA ARG A 233 -1.88 -2.59 -3.42
C ARG A 233 -1.74 -3.96 -4.04
N SER A 234 -2.00 -5.05 -3.32
CA SER A 234 -2.03 -6.40 -3.90
C SER A 234 -3.15 -6.57 -4.93
N PHE A 235 -4.18 -5.74 -4.84
CA PHE A 235 -5.27 -5.75 -5.81
C PHE A 235 -5.09 -4.73 -6.95
N ALA A 236 -4.42 -3.62 -6.66
CA ALA A 236 -4.39 -2.43 -7.49
C ALA A 236 -3.50 -2.61 -8.74
N GLY A 237 -4.13 -3.05 -9.84
CA GLY A 237 -3.57 -2.89 -11.18
C GLY A 237 -2.38 -3.79 -11.49
N GLN A 238 -2.05 -3.82 -12.77
CA GLN A 238 -1.35 -4.92 -13.42
C GLN A 238 -0.03 -4.43 -14.04
N ARG A 239 0.68 -3.52 -13.39
CA ARG A 239 1.96 -3.00 -13.90
C ARG A 239 3.16 -3.87 -13.51
N HIS A 240 2.97 -4.78 -12.55
CA HIS A 240 4.00 -5.66 -12.05
C HIS A 240 3.51 -7.11 -12.04
N PRO A 241 4.39 -8.07 -12.32
CA PRO A 241 4.09 -9.47 -12.11
C PRO A 241 3.59 -9.71 -10.68
N ARG A 242 2.56 -10.54 -10.54
CA ARG A 242 1.93 -10.81 -9.24
C ARG A 242 2.46 -12.11 -8.64
N ALA A 243 2.77 -12.10 -7.35
CA ALA A 243 2.95 -13.34 -6.61
C ALA A 243 1.62 -14.02 -6.31
N ARG A 244 1.52 -15.32 -6.64
CA ARG A 244 0.43 -16.19 -6.21
C ARG A 244 0.97 -17.44 -5.51
N PRO A 245 0.16 -18.09 -4.66
CA PRO A 245 0.49 -19.40 -4.14
C PRO A 245 0.67 -20.38 -5.31
N SER A 246 1.82 -21.05 -5.37
CA SER A 246 2.05 -22.11 -6.37
C SER A 246 1.31 -23.39 -5.97
N PRO A 247 0.68 -24.12 -6.92
CA PRO A 247 0.14 -25.47 -6.66
C PRO A 247 1.18 -26.46 -6.13
N SER A 248 2.46 -26.26 -6.46
CA SER A 248 3.58 -27.09 -5.97
C SER A 248 4.17 -26.63 -4.62
N GLY A 249 3.58 -25.60 -4.00
CA GLY A 249 4.10 -24.95 -2.79
C GLY A 249 5.00 -23.75 -3.10
N GLY A 250 5.00 -22.77 -2.20
CA GLY A 250 5.75 -21.52 -2.35
C GLY A 250 5.03 -20.46 -3.21
N VAL A 251 5.82 -19.56 -3.80
CA VAL A 251 5.33 -18.42 -4.59
C VAL A 251 5.65 -18.58 -6.07
N GLU A 252 4.64 -18.45 -6.93
CA GLU A 252 4.80 -18.28 -8.38
C GLU A 252 4.59 -16.83 -8.80
N ILE A 253 5.29 -16.39 -9.86
CA ILE A 253 5.13 -15.06 -10.45
C ILE A 253 4.28 -15.17 -11.72
N VAL A 254 3.15 -14.47 -11.74
CA VAL A 254 2.24 -14.38 -12.89
C VAL A 254 2.52 -13.09 -13.64
N PRO A 255 2.62 -13.11 -14.98
CA PRO A 255 2.87 -11.90 -15.76
C PRO A 255 1.78 -10.83 -15.53
N PRO A 256 2.13 -9.54 -15.67
CA PRO A 256 1.15 -8.47 -15.64
C PRO A 256 0.17 -8.64 -16.81
N GLU A 257 -1.11 -8.63 -16.50
CA GLU A 257 -2.17 -8.50 -17.51
C GLU A 257 -2.28 -7.01 -17.94
N PRO A 258 -2.73 -6.70 -19.17
CA PRO A 258 -3.00 -5.33 -19.55
C PRO A 258 -4.31 -4.83 -18.89
N PRO A 259 -4.35 -3.60 -18.36
CA PRO A 259 -5.55 -3.09 -17.71
C PRO A 259 -6.71 -3.00 -18.71
N THR A 260 -7.86 -3.56 -18.35
CA THR A 260 -9.10 -3.48 -19.14
C THR A 260 -9.60 -2.03 -19.25
N LEU A 261 -10.47 -1.75 -20.23
CA LEU A 261 -11.10 -0.43 -20.38
C LEU A 261 -11.82 0.03 -19.10
N LEU A 262 -12.46 -0.91 -18.37
CA LEU A 262 -13.08 -0.63 -17.09
C LEU A 262 -12.04 -0.25 -16.03
N GLN A 263 -10.91 -0.96 -15.96
CA GLN A 263 -9.83 -0.65 -15.02
C GLN A 263 -9.15 0.70 -15.30
N GLN A 264 -9.23 1.18 -16.53
CA GLN A 264 -8.76 2.52 -16.91
C GLN A 264 -9.76 3.63 -16.54
N SER A 265 -11.00 3.29 -16.16
CA SER A 265 -12.00 4.28 -15.76
C SER A 265 -11.62 5.02 -14.47
N GLY A 266 -11.78 6.33 -14.46
CA GLY A 266 -11.65 7.18 -13.29
C GLY A 266 -12.68 6.83 -12.21
N MET A 267 -13.92 6.53 -12.61
CA MET A 267 -14.96 6.05 -11.70
C MET A 267 -14.58 4.70 -11.08
N TYR A 268 -14.11 3.74 -11.88
CA TYR A 268 -13.66 2.45 -11.37
C TYR A 268 -12.50 2.63 -10.39
N ARG A 269 -11.48 3.42 -10.75
CA ARG A 269 -10.32 3.68 -9.87
C ARG A 269 -10.74 4.34 -8.55
N LEU A 270 -11.65 5.31 -8.59
CA LEU A 270 -12.20 5.91 -7.37
C LEU A 270 -12.93 4.87 -6.51
N TRP A 271 -13.78 4.04 -7.12
CA TRP A 271 -14.47 2.96 -6.42
C TRP A 271 -13.48 2.00 -5.75
N ARG A 272 -12.38 1.65 -6.43
CA ARG A 272 -11.31 0.82 -5.87
C ARG A 272 -10.50 1.48 -4.75
N HIS A 273 -10.60 2.78 -4.56
CA HIS A 273 -10.07 3.45 -3.36
C HIS A 273 -11.04 3.40 -2.17
N LEU A 274 -12.31 3.05 -2.41
CA LEU A 274 -13.36 3.07 -1.40
C LEU A 274 -13.81 1.68 -0.97
N TYR A 275 -13.80 0.70 -1.88
CA TYR A 275 -14.38 -0.61 -1.62
C TYR A 275 -13.65 -1.77 -2.29
N TRP A 276 -13.47 -2.83 -1.51
CA TRP A 276 -13.02 -4.15 -1.92
C TRP A 276 -13.98 -5.20 -1.38
N SER A 277 -14.39 -6.15 -2.21
CA SER A 277 -15.28 -7.24 -1.78
C SER A 277 -14.56 -8.27 -0.91
N ASP A 278 -15.32 -9.06 -0.13
CA ASP A 278 -14.77 -10.15 0.69
C ASP A 278 -13.84 -11.08 -0.09
N ALA A 279 -14.28 -11.56 -1.26
CA ALA A 279 -13.49 -12.46 -2.09
C ALA A 279 -12.16 -11.84 -2.54
N GLU A 280 -12.16 -10.53 -2.83
CA GLU A 280 -10.95 -9.81 -3.20
C GLU A 280 -10.05 -9.65 -1.98
N VAL A 281 -10.59 -9.19 -0.85
CA VAL A 281 -9.83 -9.06 0.41
C VAL A 281 -9.16 -10.37 0.79
N GLU A 282 -9.88 -11.48 0.72
CA GLU A 282 -9.36 -12.83 0.96
C GLU A 282 -8.26 -13.24 -0.02
N GLU A 283 -8.41 -12.96 -1.33
CA GLU A 283 -7.35 -13.22 -2.32
C GLU A 283 -6.07 -12.45 -1.99
N GLY A 284 -6.19 -11.18 -1.61
CA GLY A 284 -5.05 -10.33 -1.24
C GLY A 284 -4.36 -10.83 0.01
N LEU A 285 -5.12 -11.10 1.06
CA LEU A 285 -4.59 -11.64 2.31
C LEU A 285 -3.87 -12.97 2.06
N ARG A 286 -4.45 -13.87 1.25
CA ARG A 286 -3.82 -15.15 0.89
C ARG A 286 -2.50 -14.95 0.14
N SER A 287 -2.47 -14.03 -0.84
CA SER A 287 -1.26 -13.69 -1.59
C SER A 287 -0.18 -13.12 -0.66
N LEU A 288 -0.51 -12.14 0.18
CA LEU A 288 0.40 -11.56 1.15
C LEU A 288 0.90 -12.59 2.17
N ALA A 289 0.02 -13.42 2.73
CA ALA A 289 0.39 -14.42 3.73
C ALA A 289 1.40 -15.44 3.18
N VAL A 290 1.29 -15.83 1.91
CA VAL A 290 2.29 -16.70 1.27
C VAL A 290 3.61 -15.96 1.08
N VAL A 291 3.57 -14.72 0.59
CA VAL A 291 4.76 -13.90 0.37
C VAL A 291 5.52 -13.66 1.67
N LEU A 292 4.84 -13.24 2.75
CA LEU A 292 5.47 -12.98 4.05
C LEU A 292 6.09 -14.26 4.65
N ARG A 293 5.40 -15.40 4.54
CA ARG A 293 5.96 -16.70 4.96
C ARG A 293 7.19 -17.09 4.17
N ASP A 294 7.18 -16.89 2.85
CA ASP A 294 8.32 -17.23 2.01
C ASP A 294 9.51 -16.29 2.25
N MET A 295 9.28 -15.01 2.53
CA MET A 295 10.34 -14.08 2.98
C MET A 295 11.01 -14.57 4.26
N ALA A 296 10.21 -15.02 5.24
CA ALA A 296 10.74 -15.59 6.48
C ALA A 296 11.51 -16.89 6.24
N ALA A 297 11.01 -17.76 5.36
CA ALA A 297 11.69 -18.99 4.98
C ALA A 297 13.03 -18.72 4.29
N LEU A 298 13.10 -17.76 3.35
CA LEU A 298 14.33 -17.35 2.68
C LEU A 298 15.38 -16.84 3.67
N ALA A 299 14.97 -16.02 4.64
CA ALA A 299 15.87 -15.53 5.69
C ALA A 299 16.39 -16.69 6.56
N ASN A 300 15.48 -17.55 7.04
CA ASN A 300 15.82 -18.67 7.90
C ASN A 300 16.75 -19.68 7.20
N ALA A 301 16.57 -19.91 5.89
CA ALA A 301 17.45 -20.76 5.08
C ALA A 301 18.88 -20.23 4.98
N ARG A 302 19.07 -18.91 5.12
CA ARG A 302 20.39 -18.27 5.22
C ARG A 302 20.87 -18.13 6.66
N GLY A 303 20.17 -18.76 7.60
CA GLY A 303 20.47 -18.64 9.01
C GLY A 303 20.35 -17.19 9.46
N ALA A 304 19.36 -16.41 9.02
CA ALA A 304 19.02 -15.05 9.48
C ALA A 304 17.57 -15.00 10.00
N PRO A 305 17.22 -14.39 11.16
CA PRO A 305 15.82 -14.27 11.53
C PRO A 305 15.17 -13.22 10.63
N CYS A 306 13.90 -13.44 10.29
CA CYS A 306 13.07 -12.43 9.64
C CYS A 306 12.16 -11.78 10.67
N ILE A 307 12.18 -10.45 10.75
CA ILE A 307 11.30 -9.66 11.63
C ILE A 307 10.50 -8.70 10.75
N PHE A 308 9.19 -8.67 10.92
CA PHE A 308 8.33 -7.74 10.20
C PHE A 308 8.04 -6.49 11.04
N LEU A 309 8.42 -5.33 10.54
CA LEU A 309 7.92 -4.05 11.05
C LEU A 309 6.49 -3.85 10.53
N VAL A 310 5.52 -3.90 11.42
CA VAL A 310 4.12 -3.56 11.14
C VAL A 310 3.89 -2.11 11.53
N THR A 311 3.57 -1.27 10.55
CA THR A 311 3.32 0.16 10.74
C THR A 311 1.98 0.59 10.13
N GLY A 312 1.56 1.79 10.51
CA GLY A 312 0.20 2.27 10.28
C GLY A 312 -0.79 1.60 11.22
N ARG A 313 -2.02 2.13 11.25
CA ARG A 313 -3.10 1.61 12.09
C ARG A 313 -3.57 0.26 11.55
N THR A 314 -3.03 -0.83 12.04
CA THR A 314 -3.32 -2.19 11.54
C THR A 314 -4.39 -2.84 12.41
N PRO A 315 -5.54 -3.26 11.87
CA PRO A 315 -6.56 -3.95 12.65
C PRO A 315 -6.06 -5.25 13.27
N GLN A 316 -6.54 -5.57 14.48
CA GLN A 316 -6.13 -6.78 15.20
C GLN A 316 -6.43 -8.07 14.41
N TRP A 317 -7.52 -8.11 13.65
CA TRP A 317 -7.85 -9.28 12.83
C TRP A 317 -6.79 -9.54 11.75
N MET A 318 -6.20 -8.49 11.18
CA MET A 318 -5.17 -8.59 10.17
C MET A 318 -3.83 -9.05 10.77
N LEU A 319 -3.51 -8.57 11.97
CA LEU A 319 -2.36 -9.08 12.74
C LEU A 319 -2.50 -10.58 13.01
N ARG A 320 -3.68 -11.00 13.45
CA ARG A 320 -4.00 -12.41 13.69
C ARG A 320 -3.78 -13.27 12.46
N GLU A 321 -4.35 -12.87 11.32
CA GLU A 321 -4.31 -13.68 10.11
C GLU A 321 -2.93 -13.70 9.43
N LEU A 322 -2.23 -12.56 9.40
CA LEU A 322 -0.98 -12.44 8.64
C LEU A 322 0.27 -12.75 9.46
N PHE A 323 0.24 -12.60 10.79
CA PHE A 323 1.43 -12.75 11.63
C PHE A 323 1.26 -13.77 12.76
N GLU A 324 0.19 -13.67 13.56
CA GLU A 324 0.04 -14.53 14.75
C GLU A 324 -0.27 -15.98 14.36
N ALA A 325 -1.25 -16.21 13.48
CA ALA A 325 -1.62 -17.54 12.99
C ALA A 325 -0.47 -18.27 12.25
N PRO A 326 0.29 -17.62 11.34
CA PRO A 326 1.46 -18.24 10.73
C PRO A 326 2.73 -18.19 11.61
N ALA A 327 2.64 -17.68 12.85
CA ALA A 327 3.76 -17.53 13.78
C ALA A 327 4.97 -16.76 13.20
N LEU A 328 4.71 -15.70 12.44
CA LEU A 328 5.75 -14.81 11.95
C LEU A 328 6.19 -13.84 13.06
N ASP A 329 7.48 -13.52 13.09
CA ASP A 329 8.03 -12.58 14.06
C ASP A 329 7.78 -11.14 13.59
N TYR A 330 7.17 -10.31 14.43
CA TYR A 330 6.80 -8.94 14.08
C TYR A 330 6.89 -7.98 15.26
N VAL A 331 6.99 -6.70 14.94
CA VAL A 331 6.92 -5.58 15.88
C VAL A 331 5.94 -4.55 15.33
N VAL A 332 4.94 -4.18 16.13
CA VAL A 332 3.98 -3.14 15.76
C VAL A 332 4.51 -1.78 16.25
N VAL A 333 4.60 -0.82 15.34
CA VAL A 333 4.97 0.56 15.65
C VAL A 333 3.98 1.51 15.00
N GLU A 334 3.14 2.15 15.83
CA GLU A 334 2.33 3.27 15.39
C GLU A 334 3.12 4.57 15.52
N VAL A 335 3.32 5.25 14.39
CA VAL A 335 3.99 6.55 14.36
C VAL A 335 2.92 7.64 14.53
N PRO A 336 3.00 8.48 15.59
CA PRO A 336 2.05 9.59 15.78
C PRO A 336 2.07 10.57 14.61
N GLU A 337 0.92 11.19 14.31
CA GLU A 337 0.78 12.14 13.20
C GLU A 337 1.81 13.29 13.25
N LYS A 338 2.11 13.80 14.45
CA LYS A 338 3.14 14.84 14.67
C LYS A 338 4.58 14.41 14.33
N GLU A 339 4.82 13.11 14.25
CA GLU A 339 6.11 12.51 13.90
C GLU A 339 6.16 12.08 12.43
N LEU A 340 5.08 12.31 11.67
CA LEU A 340 5.02 12.10 10.23
C LEU A 340 5.44 13.37 9.47
N LEU A 341 6.02 13.16 8.30
CA LEU A 341 6.24 14.19 7.30
C LEU A 341 4.92 14.57 6.62
N ALA A 342 4.92 15.65 5.83
CA ALA A 342 3.70 16.20 5.25
C ALA A 342 2.97 15.21 4.32
N GLU A 343 3.71 14.32 3.66
CA GLU A 343 3.23 13.24 2.79
C GLU A 343 2.90 11.96 3.56
N GLY A 344 3.14 11.95 4.87
CA GLY A 344 2.75 10.91 5.81
C GLY A 344 3.78 9.80 6.04
N HIS A 345 4.98 9.89 5.46
CA HIS A 345 6.11 9.03 5.85
C HIS A 345 6.59 9.36 7.27
N PRO A 346 7.17 8.41 8.01
CA PRO A 346 7.83 8.73 9.28
C PRO A 346 8.94 9.77 9.09
N GLY A 347 8.87 10.86 9.86
CA GLY A 347 9.94 11.85 9.95
C GLY A 347 11.13 11.35 10.76
N PRO A 348 12.11 12.22 11.07
CA PRO A 348 13.28 11.82 11.87
C PRO A 348 12.88 11.24 13.25
N ALA A 349 11.94 11.88 13.96
CA ALA A 349 11.45 11.38 15.24
C ALA A 349 10.73 10.02 15.10
N GLY A 350 9.90 9.86 14.06
CA GLY A 350 9.22 8.59 13.79
C GLY A 350 10.20 7.46 13.42
N SER A 351 11.26 7.77 12.69
CA SER A 351 12.34 6.81 12.37
C SER A 351 13.13 6.38 13.60
N ILE A 352 13.39 7.29 14.54
CA ILE A 352 13.99 6.96 15.84
C ILE A 352 13.08 5.99 16.60
N ARG A 353 11.79 6.28 16.71
CA ARG A 353 10.81 5.39 17.36
C ARG A 353 10.78 3.99 16.76
N ILE A 354 10.80 3.91 15.42
CA ILE A 354 10.85 2.62 14.72
C ILE A 354 12.16 1.89 15.03
N ALA A 355 13.30 2.60 14.99
CA ALA A 355 14.61 2.02 15.29
C ALA A 355 14.66 1.48 16.73
N ASP A 356 14.17 2.23 17.72
CA ASP A 356 14.15 1.81 19.13
C ASP A 356 13.36 0.51 19.33
N ALA A 357 12.20 0.39 18.69
CA ALA A 357 11.35 -0.80 18.79
C ALA A 357 11.98 -2.03 18.12
N LEU A 358 12.58 -1.84 16.94
CA LEU A 358 13.27 -2.92 16.21
C LEU A 358 14.56 -3.35 16.90
N GLU A 359 15.32 -2.41 17.46
CA GLU A 359 16.61 -2.71 18.10
C GLU A 359 16.45 -3.67 19.27
N ALA A 360 15.48 -3.42 20.16
CA ALA A 360 15.19 -4.32 21.28
C ALA A 360 14.88 -5.75 20.82
N ARG A 361 14.08 -5.90 19.75
CA ARG A 361 13.74 -7.21 19.18
C ARG A 361 14.96 -7.86 18.51
N LEU A 362 15.73 -7.10 17.74
CA LEU A 362 16.93 -7.57 17.05
C LEU A 362 17.99 -8.06 18.03
N ARG A 363 18.32 -7.29 19.07
CA ARG A 363 19.31 -7.69 20.09
C ARG A 363 18.93 -9.01 20.74
N THR A 364 17.65 -9.18 21.09
CA THR A 364 17.14 -10.44 21.66
C THR A 364 17.31 -11.63 20.69
N ARG A 365 17.02 -11.44 19.41
CA ARG A 365 17.10 -12.51 18.40
C ARG A 365 18.53 -12.84 18.00
N ILE A 366 19.41 -11.86 17.97
CA ILE A 366 20.84 -12.04 17.71
C ILE A 366 21.52 -12.76 18.88
N ALA A 367 21.16 -12.44 20.13
CA ALA A 367 21.75 -13.08 21.31
C ALA A 367 21.31 -14.54 21.51
N ASN A 368 20.13 -14.92 21.02
CA ASN A 368 19.58 -16.30 21.13
C ASN A 368 20.03 -17.23 19.99
N ARG A 369 21.15 -16.92 19.35
CA ARG A 369 21.77 -17.68 18.27
C ARG A 369 23.18 -18.04 18.66
#